data_AF-A0AAQ4FE40-F1
#
_entry.id   AF-A0AAQ4FE40-F1
#
_cell.length_a   1.000
_cell.length_b   1.000
_cell.length_c   1.000
_cell.angle_alpha   90.00
_cell.angle_beta   90.00
_cell.angle_gamma   90.00
#
_symmetry.space_group_name_H-M   'P 1'
#
loop_
_entity.id
_entity.type
_entity.pdbx_description
1 polymer ?
#
loop_
_entity_poly.entity_id
_entity_poly.type
_entity_poly.pdbx_seq_one_letter_code
_entity_poly.pdbx_strand_id
1 'polypeptide(L)'
;MSADWWSFGIVLFVMLVGKTPLAIYAAEKGVDLHLARRDIRYRLALIAPLKIPRTLSRSAQTLLREILKENPKRRLGCRPEGGFDDLMKNPFYAPIDWSEVSSARYTCTERILMCAVDYME
;
A
#
# COMPACT_ATOMS: atom_id res chain seq x y z
N MET A 1 4.01 3.80 -15.36
CA MET A 1 4.55 2.71 -14.54
C MET A 1 4.75 3.11 -13.08
N SER A 2 5.59 4.10 -12.72
CA SER A 2 5.77 4.42 -11.29
C SER A 2 4.53 4.98 -10.60
N ALA A 3 3.72 5.75 -11.31
CA ALA A 3 2.43 6.25 -10.83
C ALA A 3 1.43 5.11 -10.57
N ASP A 4 1.46 4.04 -11.37
CA ASP A 4 0.58 2.87 -11.21
C ASP A 4 0.92 2.13 -9.92
N TRP A 5 2.22 1.91 -9.66
CA TRP A 5 2.68 1.30 -8.41
C TRP A 5 2.37 2.13 -7.18
N TRP A 6 2.41 3.46 -7.30
CA TRP A 6 1.95 4.34 -6.22
C TRP A 6 0.47 4.16 -5.96
N SER A 7 -0.37 4.22 -7.00
CA SER A 7 -1.82 4.05 -6.89
C SER A 7 -2.17 2.69 -6.28
N PHE A 8 -1.48 1.62 -6.71
CA PHE A 8 -1.62 0.29 -6.12
C PHE A 8 -1.27 0.30 -4.62
N GLY A 9 -0.15 0.91 -4.23
CA GLY A 9 0.24 1.04 -2.83
C GLY A 9 -0.79 1.81 -1.98
N ILE A 10 -1.44 2.84 -2.53
CA ILE A 10 -2.50 3.58 -1.85
C ILE A 10 -3.74 2.71 -1.68
N VAL A 11 -4.15 1.97 -2.70
CA VAL A 11 -5.29 1.03 -2.63
C VAL A 11 -5.02 -0.06 -1.60
N LEU A 12 -3.83 -0.66 -1.62
CA LEU A 12 -3.41 -1.64 -0.63
C LEU A 12 -3.45 -1.05 0.79
N PHE A 13 -2.91 0.16 0.99
CA PHE A 13 -2.99 0.83 2.28
C PHE A 13 -4.44 0.99 2.75
N VAL A 14 -5.35 1.39 1.86
CA VAL A 14 -6.78 1.52 2.19
C VAL A 14 -7.40 0.17 2.53
N MET A 15 -7.05 -0.92 1.85
CA MET A 15 -7.53 -2.26 2.19
C MET A 15 -7.06 -2.71 3.59
N LEU A 16 -5.84 -2.35 3.97
CA LEU A 16 -5.24 -2.73 5.26
C LEU A 16 -5.68 -1.83 6.42
N VAL A 17 -5.89 -0.53 6.18
CA VAL A 17 -6.08 0.50 7.22
C VAL A 17 -7.50 1.10 7.21
N GLY A 18 -8.25 0.93 6.12
CA GLY A 18 -9.59 1.46 5.92
C GLY A 18 -9.67 2.94 5.54
N LYS A 19 -8.54 3.67 5.53
CA LYS A 19 -8.45 5.10 5.19
C LYS A 19 -7.20 5.37 4.36
N THR A 20 -7.20 6.43 3.56
CA THR A 20 -6.00 6.86 2.83
C THR A 20 -4.99 7.54 3.79
N PRO A 21 -3.68 7.51 3.49
CA PRO A 21 -2.69 8.25 4.29
C PRO A 21 -3.01 9.75 4.39
N LEU A 22 -3.50 10.34 3.29
CA LEU A 22 -3.88 11.75 3.24
C LEU A 22 -5.08 12.05 4.14
N ALA A 23 -6.08 11.16 4.21
CA ALA A 23 -7.24 11.33 5.09
C ALA A 23 -6.84 11.30 6.56
N ILE A 24 -5.91 10.42 6.94
CA ILE A 24 -5.37 10.38 8.30
C ILE A 24 -4.66 11.70 8.62
N TYR A 25 -3.76 12.14 7.76
CA TYR A 25 -3.02 13.39 7.97
C TYR A 25 -3.93 14.62 8.01
N ALA A 26 -4.92 14.71 7.12
CA ALA A 26 -5.86 15.83 7.08
C ALA A 26 -6.71 15.89 8.35
N ALA A 27 -7.19 14.75 8.85
CA ALA A 27 -7.92 14.68 10.11
C ALA A 27 -7.09 15.17 11.31
N GLU A 28 -5.80 14.78 11.38
CA GLU A 28 -4.87 15.29 12.41
C GLU A 28 -4.66 16.81 12.33
N LYS A 29 -4.81 17.39 11.13
CA LYS A 29 -4.73 18.84 10.89
C LYS A 29 -6.06 19.57 11.00
N GLY A 30 -7.15 18.86 11.34
CA GLY A 30 -8.50 19.43 11.40
C GLY A 30 -9.03 19.88 10.03
N VAL A 31 -8.53 19.31 8.93
CA VAL A 31 -8.94 19.63 7.57
C VAL A 31 -9.93 18.59 7.05
N ASP A 32 -11.12 19.03 6.67
CA ASP A 32 -12.07 18.20 5.94
C ASP A 32 -11.71 18.13 4.45
N LEU A 33 -11.27 16.96 3.99
CA LEU A 33 -10.88 16.74 2.59
C LEU A 33 -12.05 16.81 1.61
N HIS A 34 -13.30 16.61 2.05
CA HIS A 34 -14.48 16.71 1.19
C HIS A 34 -14.81 18.16 0.85
N LEU A 35 -14.53 19.08 1.78
CA LEU A 35 -14.72 20.52 1.61
C LEU A 35 -13.47 21.21 1.03
N ALA A 36 -12.30 20.59 1.17
CA ALA A 36 -11.05 21.15 0.68
C ALA A 36 -10.99 21.23 -0.85
N ARG A 37 -10.61 22.41 -1.35
CA ARG A 37 -10.35 22.62 -2.78
C ARG A 37 -9.21 21.71 -3.28
N ARG A 38 -9.19 21.46 -4.58
CA ARG A 38 -8.25 20.52 -5.23
C ARG A 38 -6.78 20.91 -5.00
N ASP A 39 -6.46 22.20 -5.08
CA ASP A 39 -5.12 22.76 -4.81
C ASP A 39 -4.66 22.53 -3.37
N ILE A 40 -5.56 22.70 -2.39
CA ILE A 40 -5.29 22.40 -0.98
C ILE A 40 -4.98 20.92 -0.81
N ARG A 41 -5.79 20.03 -1.40
CA ARG A 41 -5.56 18.58 -1.35
C ARG A 41 -4.21 18.19 -1.94
N TYR A 42 -3.80 18.80 -3.06
CA TYR A 42 -2.48 18.56 -3.64
C TYR A 42 -1.34 19.03 -2.73
N ARG A 43 -1.45 20.24 -2.17
CA ARG A 43 -0.43 20.75 -1.25
C ARG A 43 -0.30 19.86 -0.02
N LEU A 44 -1.42 19.39 0.54
CA LEU A 44 -1.41 18.45 1.66
C LEU A 44 -0.75 17.13 1.27
N ALA A 45 -1.06 16.58 0.09
CA ALA A 45 -0.46 15.34 -0.39
C ALA A 45 1.06 15.41 -0.54
N LEU A 46 1.61 16.59 -0.84
CA LEU A 46 3.06 16.81 -0.96
C LEU A 46 3.79 16.88 0.39
N ILE A 47 3.10 17.27 1.47
CA ILE A 47 3.71 17.46 2.80
C ILE A 47 3.30 16.39 3.82
N ALA A 48 2.30 15.57 3.49
CA ALA A 48 1.78 14.54 4.38
C ALA A 48 2.82 13.43 4.56
N PRO A 49 3.35 13.22 5.78
CA PRO A 49 4.25 12.11 6.02
C PRO A 49 3.49 10.78 5.94
N LEU A 50 4.12 9.76 5.35
CA LEU A 50 3.58 8.41 5.34
C LEU A 50 3.65 7.81 6.75
N LYS A 51 2.51 7.77 7.46
CA LYS A 51 2.36 7.11 8.76
C LYS A 51 1.73 5.74 8.60
N ILE A 52 2.52 4.69 8.75
CA ILE A 52 2.03 3.30 8.71
C ILE A 52 1.73 2.84 10.15
N PRO A 53 0.50 2.38 10.45
CA PRO A 53 0.14 1.88 11.77
C PRO A 53 1.01 0.70 12.22
N ARG A 54 1.37 0.68 13.50
CA ARG A 54 2.15 -0.42 14.10
C ARG A 54 1.33 -1.71 14.26
N THR A 55 0.00 -1.61 14.17
CA THR A 55 -0.95 -2.74 14.25
C THR A 55 -0.89 -3.66 13.05
N LEU A 56 -0.31 -3.23 11.92
CA LEU A 56 -0.12 -4.08 10.76
C LEU A 56 1.05 -5.05 10.98
N SER A 57 1.00 -6.22 10.33
CA SER A 57 2.11 -7.17 10.34
C SER A 57 3.41 -6.56 9.81
N ARG A 58 4.56 -7.08 10.25
CA ARG A 58 5.87 -6.52 9.87
C ARG A 58 6.11 -6.59 8.36
N SER A 59 5.62 -7.64 7.71
CA SER A 59 5.68 -7.83 6.26
C SER A 59 4.84 -6.78 5.53
N ALA A 60 3.59 -6.54 5.95
CA ALA A 60 2.71 -5.51 5.40
C ALA A 60 3.31 -4.10 5.56
N GLN A 61 3.83 -3.78 6.75
CA GLN A 61 4.48 -2.50 6.98
C GLN A 61 5.70 -2.30 6.06
N THR A 62 6.48 -3.36 5.84
CA THR A 62 7.67 -3.31 4.98
C THR A 62 7.26 -3.13 3.52
N LEU A 63 6.29 -3.89 3.03
CA LEU A 63 5.75 -3.74 1.68
C LEU A 63 5.25 -2.32 1.43
N LEU A 64 4.42 -1.77 2.32
CA LEU A 64 3.89 -0.41 2.21
C LEU A 64 5.00 0.64 2.16
N ARG A 65 6.04 0.52 3.01
CA ARG A 65 7.19 1.45 2.98
C ARG A 65 7.94 1.39 1.65
N GLU A 66 8.11 0.20 1.10
CA GLU A 66 8.91 0.00 -0.11
C GLU A 66 8.18 0.45 -1.38
N ILE A 67 6.85 0.26 -1.44
CA ILE A 67 6.02 0.63 -2.59
C ILE A 67 5.54 2.09 -2.56
N LEU A 68 5.39 2.69 -1.38
CA LEU A 68 5.04 4.12 -1.22
C LEU A 68 6.27 5.02 -1.02
N LYS A 69 7.44 4.59 -1.51
CA LYS A 69 8.63 5.45 -1.57
C LYS A 69 8.37 6.67 -2.46
N GLU A 70 8.65 7.86 -1.92
CA GLU A 70 8.53 9.12 -2.65
C GLU A 70 9.38 9.13 -3.92
N ASN A 71 10.65 8.72 -3.81
CA ASN A 71 11.55 8.61 -4.96
C ASN A 71 11.11 7.45 -5.88
N PRO A 72 10.63 7.72 -7.12
CA PRO A 72 10.14 6.70 -8.02
C PRO A 72 11.20 5.65 -8.41
N LYS A 73 12.48 6.03 -8.49
CA LYS A 73 13.57 5.11 -8.87
C LYS A 73 13.86 4.06 -7.78
N ARG A 74 13.52 4.37 -6.52
CA ARG A 74 13.72 3.46 -5.37
C ARG A 74 12.45 2.69 -5.01
N ARG A 75 11.32 3.00 -5.66
CA ARG A 75 10.02 2.40 -5.41
C ARG A 75 9.99 0.94 -5.85
N LEU A 76 9.44 0.07 -5.01
CA LEU A 76 9.19 -1.33 -5.37
C LEU A 76 8.34 -1.39 -6.66
N GLY A 77 8.64 -2.31 -7.58
CA GLY A 77 8.01 -2.34 -8.92
C GLY A 77 8.68 -1.45 -9.98
N CYS A 78 9.52 -0.49 -9.57
CA CYS A 78 10.17 0.48 -10.48
C CYS A 78 11.71 0.37 -10.50
N ARG A 79 12.29 -0.50 -9.65
CA ARG A 79 13.73 -0.65 -9.56
C ARG A 79 14.28 -1.28 -10.83
N PRO A 80 15.45 -0.81 -11.33
CA PRO A 80 16.08 -1.41 -12.50
C PRO A 80 16.39 -2.89 -12.29
N GLU A 81 16.87 -3.24 -11.09
CA GLU A 81 16.96 -4.62 -10.63
C GLU A 81 15.65 -5.04 -9.96
N GLY A 82 15.08 -6.17 -10.37
CA GLY A 82 14.03 -6.86 -9.62
C GLY A 82 12.59 -6.37 -9.82
N GLY A 83 12.34 -5.14 -10.31
CA GLY A 83 11.05 -4.70 -10.87
C GLY A 83 9.78 -5.30 -10.23
N PHE A 84 8.98 -6.00 -11.05
CA PHE A 84 7.76 -6.72 -10.63
C PHE A 84 8.05 -8.00 -9.83
N ASP A 85 9.17 -8.68 -10.10
CA ASP A 85 9.53 -9.92 -9.41
C ASP A 85 9.79 -9.70 -7.92
N ASP A 86 10.41 -8.57 -7.55
CA ASP A 86 10.64 -8.16 -6.17
C ASP A 86 9.32 -7.90 -5.42
N LEU A 87 8.30 -7.43 -6.15
CA LEU A 87 6.97 -7.28 -5.58
C LEU A 87 6.39 -8.65 -5.24
N MET A 88 6.41 -9.59 -6.17
CA MET A 88 5.86 -10.94 -5.97
C MET A 88 6.59 -11.74 -4.90
N LYS A 89 7.91 -11.52 -4.76
CA LYS A 89 8.77 -12.17 -3.74
C LYS A 89 8.69 -11.52 -2.36
N ASN A 90 7.92 -10.44 -2.20
CA ASN A 90 7.80 -9.79 -0.90
C ASN A 90 7.20 -10.76 0.13
N PRO A 91 7.71 -10.81 1.38
CA PRO A 91 7.18 -11.70 2.42
C PRO A 91 5.68 -11.56 2.68
N PHE A 92 5.08 -10.40 2.42
CA PHE A 92 3.64 -10.20 2.53
C PHE A 92 2.84 -11.13 1.60
N TYR A 93 3.38 -11.47 0.44
CA TYR A 93 2.75 -12.35 -0.54
C TYR A 93 3.26 -13.79 -0.47
N ALA A 94 4.08 -14.15 0.52
CA ALA A 94 4.61 -15.52 0.67
C ALA A 94 3.52 -16.61 0.70
N PRO A 95 2.30 -16.38 1.26
CA PRO A 95 1.22 -17.36 1.22
C PRO A 95 0.52 -17.51 -0.14
N ILE A 96 0.88 -16.70 -1.15
CA ILE A 96 0.25 -16.69 -2.47
C ILE A 96 1.07 -17.53 -3.45
N ASP A 97 0.43 -18.53 -4.05
CA ASP A 97 0.98 -19.25 -5.20
C ASP A 97 0.58 -18.52 -6.50
N TRP A 98 1.49 -17.72 -7.04
CA TRP A 98 1.24 -16.98 -8.28
C TRP A 98 0.89 -17.88 -9.49
N SER A 99 1.26 -19.16 -9.50
CA SER A 99 0.91 -20.12 -10.57
C SER A 99 -0.56 -20.52 -10.53
N GLU A 100 -1.15 -20.65 -9.35
CA GLU A 100 -2.59 -20.87 -9.18
C GLU A 100 -3.38 -19.59 -9.54
N VAL A 101 -2.84 -18.40 -9.23
CA VAL A 101 -3.52 -17.12 -9.56
C VAL A 101 -3.62 -16.95 -11.07
N SER A 102 -2.50 -17.15 -11.77
CA SER A 102 -2.41 -17.01 -13.23
C SER A 102 -3.25 -18.03 -14.01
N SER A 103 -3.51 -19.19 -13.41
CA SER A 103 -4.36 -20.23 -14.00
C SER A 103 -5.84 -20.09 -13.66
N ALA A 104 -6.23 -18.99 -12.99
CA ALA A 104 -7.59 -18.73 -12.51
C ALA A 104 -8.16 -19.86 -11.62
N ARG A 105 -7.27 -20.64 -10.99
CA ARG A 105 -7.66 -21.73 -10.08
C ARG A 105 -7.81 -21.27 -8.63
N TYR A 106 -7.46 -20.02 -8.33
CA TYR A 106 -7.79 -19.41 -7.04
C TYR A 106 -9.30 -19.22 -6.91
N THR A 107 -9.93 -20.02 -6.04
CA THR A 107 -11.18 -19.60 -5.42
C THR A 107 -10.86 -18.38 -4.56
N CYS A 108 -11.61 -17.28 -4.77
CA CYS A 108 -11.47 -16.03 -4.03
C CYS A 108 -11.90 -16.25 -2.57
N THR A 109 -11.06 -16.92 -1.79
CA THR A 109 -11.31 -17.25 -0.39
C THR A 109 -10.34 -16.43 0.45
N GLU A 110 -10.83 -15.32 1.00
CA GLU A 110 -10.54 -14.70 2.31
C GLU A 110 -9.06 -14.38 2.70
N ARG A 111 -8.05 -14.86 1.98
CA ARG A 111 -6.65 -14.88 2.43
C ARG A 111 -5.87 -13.59 2.20
N ILE A 112 -6.24 -12.77 1.21
CA ILE A 112 -5.61 -11.44 1.03
C ILE A 112 -5.91 -10.54 2.24
N LEU A 113 -7.10 -10.70 2.84
CA LEU A 113 -7.45 -10.07 4.11
C LEU A 113 -6.79 -10.81 5.29
N MET A 114 -6.62 -12.14 5.27
CA MET A 114 -5.84 -12.82 6.32
C MET A 114 -4.38 -12.33 6.39
N CYS A 115 -3.72 -12.01 5.27
CA CYS A 115 -2.37 -11.40 5.30
C CYS A 115 -2.33 -10.00 5.95
N ALA A 116 -3.48 -9.31 6.00
CA ALA A 116 -3.66 -8.03 6.67
C ALA A 116 -3.95 -8.18 8.17
N VAL A 117 -4.60 -9.28 8.51
CA VAL A 117 -5.17 -9.59 9.82
C VAL A 117 -4.38 -10.76 10.41
N ASP A 118 -3.07 -10.58 10.60
CA ASP A 118 -2.35 -11.29 11.67
C ASP A 118 -2.87 -10.74 13.02
N TYR A 119 -4.16 -10.93 13.32
CA TYR A 119 -4.70 -10.83 14.66
C TYR A 119 -4.68 -12.25 15.24
N MET A 120 -3.81 -12.45 16.24
CA MET A 120 -3.58 -13.67 17.03
C MET A 120 -2.49 -14.61 16.53
N GLU A 121 -1.23 -14.17 16.67
CA GLU A 121 -0.30 -14.83 17.62
C GLU A 121 0.27 -13.78 18.58
#